data_AF-A0A2B7ZR68-F1
#
_entry.id   AF-A0A2B7ZR68-F1
#
_cell.length_a   1.000
_cell.length_b   1.000
_cell.length_c   1.000
_cell.angle_alpha   90.00
_cell.angle_beta   90.00
_cell.angle_gamma   90.00
#
_symmetry.space_group_name_H-M   'P 1'
#
loop_
_entity.id
_entity.type
_entity.pdbx_description
1 polymer ?
#
loop_
_entity_poly.entity_id
_entity_poly.type
_entity_poly.pdbx_seq_one_letter_code
_entity_poly.pdbx_strand_id
1 'polypeptide(L)'
;MPVPLLAHWVVDGISSIPYAVPALKTAPLVALIVLLKSYFGGARNTSERPMHSKVVMITGGTSGIGASIAHTLASQGAQLILLTRHAPSDPFLVDYIEDLRKTTGNQLIYAEQVDLSSLYSIRTFATKWIDNAPPRRLDMVILCANTMKPSSANPRTTVDCLDEEWQVNYLANYHLLSILSPALRAQPADRDVRVIFGTCSSYIGAKLDLKTLEERTMRVAAASPASSNRDGRDSKSAKKPARTLNNNKTASNTKAAQTGMYATSKLALMIFAKSFQSHLSAYERPDKQPCNTRVLVVDPGFSRTPGTRRWITGGSLFGLLIYLMTWPIWWLLLKSPQQGSQSFLMAAMDIVLGAPAAIFGGAGVGAGLVGGKLIKECKEWDIVRKEVMDEKVGKELWELSSRQIEQRETEGAILRALEKKEREALEAERKKASASGADPEGGAGSDRGKGSKQQTAGSRRNKKAK
;
A
#
# COMPACT_ATOMS: atom_id res chain seq x y z
N MET A 1 7.07 48.16 16.24
CA MET A 1 6.06 48.82 17.09
C MET A 1 4.94 49.33 16.19
N PRO A 2 3.71 48.77 16.24
CA PRO A 2 2.62 49.10 15.30
C PRO A 2 1.83 50.37 15.66
N VAL A 3 2.18 51.04 16.77
CA VAL A 3 1.47 52.20 17.31
C VAL A 3 1.36 53.39 16.34
N PRO A 4 2.37 53.74 15.51
CA PRO A 4 2.25 54.85 14.56
C PRO A 4 1.25 54.58 13.43
N LEU A 5 1.06 53.32 13.05
CA LEU A 5 0.20 52.92 11.92
C LEU A 5 -1.29 53.04 12.29
N LEU A 6 -1.62 52.73 13.53
CA LEU A 6 -2.98 52.88 14.08
C LEU A 6 -3.32 54.37 14.33
N ALA A 7 -2.35 55.17 14.77
CA ALA A 7 -2.55 56.61 14.95
C ALA A 7 -2.80 57.34 13.62
N HIS A 8 -2.05 57.02 12.56
CA HIS A 8 -2.29 57.55 11.21
C HIS A 8 -3.61 57.04 10.59
N TRP A 9 -4.06 55.84 10.92
CA TRP A 9 -5.36 55.32 10.48
C TRP A 9 -6.55 56.12 11.03
N VAL A 10 -6.47 56.55 12.29
CA VAL A 10 -7.53 57.32 12.96
C VAL A 10 -7.56 58.78 12.48
N VAL A 11 -6.41 59.37 12.18
CA VAL A 11 -6.30 60.81 11.82
C VAL A 11 -6.41 61.06 10.32
N ASP A 12 -5.78 60.23 9.48
CA ASP A 12 -5.62 60.49 8.04
C ASP A 12 -6.44 59.53 7.14
N GLY A 13 -7.22 58.62 7.75
CA GLY A 13 -8.07 57.65 7.05
C GLY A 13 -7.28 56.53 6.34
N ILE A 14 -8.01 55.60 5.69
CA ILE A 14 -7.47 54.39 5.04
C ILE A 14 -6.48 54.71 3.89
N SER A 15 -6.48 55.94 3.38
CA SER A 15 -5.57 56.43 2.33
C SER A 15 -4.12 56.68 2.78
N SER A 16 -3.87 56.80 4.08
CA SER A 16 -2.55 57.13 4.64
C SER A 16 -1.57 55.95 4.71
N ILE A 17 -2.09 54.72 4.60
CA ILE A 17 -1.30 53.50 4.68
C ILE A 17 -0.83 53.12 3.26
N PRO A 18 0.50 53.05 3.00
CA PRO A 18 1.00 52.58 1.72
C PRO A 18 0.49 51.16 1.46
N TYR A 19 -0.05 50.93 0.25
CA TYR A 19 -0.65 49.67 -0.20
C TYR A 19 -2.02 49.28 0.42
N ALA A 20 -2.68 50.13 1.22
CA ALA A 20 -4.00 49.79 1.79
C ALA A 20 -5.11 49.60 0.75
N VAL A 21 -5.16 50.44 -0.30
CA VAL A 21 -6.15 50.29 -1.38
C VAL A 21 -5.93 49.00 -2.19
N PRO A 22 -4.69 48.64 -2.63
CA PRO A 22 -4.39 47.32 -3.18
C PRO A 22 -4.72 46.16 -2.24
N ALA A 23 -4.43 46.28 -0.94
CA ALA A 23 -4.73 45.25 0.05
C ALA A 23 -6.25 45.04 0.20
N LEU A 24 -7.04 46.12 0.25
CA LEU A 24 -8.49 46.03 0.35
C LEU A 24 -9.12 45.41 -0.91
N LYS A 25 -8.58 45.70 -2.10
CA LYS A 25 -9.00 45.08 -3.36
C LYS A 25 -8.64 43.60 -3.46
N THR A 26 -7.52 43.19 -2.90
CA THR A 26 -7.05 41.79 -2.94
C THR A 26 -7.58 40.93 -1.79
N ALA A 27 -7.99 41.55 -0.68
CA ALA A 27 -8.57 40.89 0.49
C ALA A 27 -9.74 39.92 0.18
N PRO A 28 -10.77 40.28 -0.62
CA PRO A 28 -11.85 39.34 -0.92
C PRO A 28 -11.38 38.12 -1.72
N LEU A 29 -10.41 38.29 -2.62
CA LEU A 29 -9.83 37.19 -3.38
C LEU A 29 -9.04 36.25 -2.45
N VAL A 30 -8.23 36.81 -1.54
CA VAL A 30 -7.48 36.01 -0.54
C VAL A 30 -8.45 35.29 0.39
N ALA A 31 -9.50 35.97 0.88
CA ALA A 31 -10.54 35.37 1.70
C ALA A 31 -11.24 34.21 0.97
N LEU A 32 -11.58 34.39 -0.31
CA LEU A 32 -12.15 33.33 -1.14
C LEU A 32 -11.21 32.13 -1.27
N ILE A 33 -9.91 32.37 -1.51
CA ILE A 33 -8.90 31.29 -1.58
C ILE A 33 -8.78 30.56 -0.23
N VAL A 34 -8.78 31.27 0.89
CA VAL A 34 -8.72 30.69 2.24
C VAL A 34 -9.97 29.87 2.54
N LEU A 35 -11.16 30.36 2.16
CA LEU A 35 -12.43 29.65 2.32
C LEU A 35 -12.47 28.38 1.47
N LEU A 36 -12.09 28.47 0.19
CA LEU A 36 -11.99 27.32 -0.70
C LEU A 36 -10.97 26.31 -0.14
N LYS A 37 -9.80 26.77 0.32
CA LYS A 37 -8.78 25.87 0.87
C LYS A 37 -9.24 25.19 2.16
N SER A 38 -10.00 25.89 2.99
CA SER A 38 -10.58 25.33 4.21
C SER A 38 -11.67 24.30 3.89
N TYR A 39 -12.50 24.57 2.87
CA TYR A 39 -13.53 23.65 2.38
C TYR A 39 -12.91 22.36 1.79
N PHE A 40 -11.99 22.48 0.84
CA PHE A 40 -11.31 21.32 0.25
C PHE A 40 -10.37 20.61 1.21
N GLY A 41 -9.92 21.29 2.29
CA GLY A 41 -9.13 20.69 3.35
C GLY A 41 -9.84 19.59 4.11
N GLY A 42 -11.18 19.62 4.14
CA GLY A 42 -12.01 18.62 4.81
C GLY A 42 -11.98 18.69 6.33
N ALA A 43 -12.66 17.74 6.96
CA ALA A 43 -12.74 17.66 8.41
C ALA A 43 -11.40 17.22 9.03
N ARG A 44 -11.16 17.63 10.27
CA ARG A 44 -10.03 17.20 11.08
C ARG A 44 -10.50 16.25 12.17
N ASN A 45 -9.66 15.28 12.49
CA ASN A 45 -9.91 14.41 13.63
C ASN A 45 -9.74 15.22 14.93
N THR A 46 -10.71 15.11 15.82
CA THR A 46 -10.69 15.73 17.15
C THR A 46 -10.27 14.76 18.26
N SER A 47 -10.13 13.47 17.93
CA SER A 47 -9.70 12.45 18.90
C SER A 47 -8.20 12.53 19.16
N GLU A 48 -7.83 12.77 20.42
CA GLU A 48 -6.44 12.83 20.92
C GLU A 48 -6.12 11.63 21.83
N ARG A 49 -6.61 10.44 21.47
CA ARG A 49 -6.39 9.23 22.28
C ARG A 49 -4.91 8.82 22.26
N PRO A 50 -4.24 8.67 23.41
CA PRO A 50 -2.89 8.12 23.46
C PRO A 50 -2.91 6.64 23.02
N MET A 51 -1.94 6.26 22.19
CA MET A 51 -1.84 4.92 21.58
C MET A 51 -0.71 4.07 22.16
N HIS A 52 -0.24 4.42 23.36
CA HIS A 52 0.77 3.67 24.09
C HIS A 52 0.38 2.19 24.25
N SER A 53 1.37 1.30 24.11
CA SER A 53 1.19 -0.15 24.25
C SER A 53 0.19 -0.76 23.25
N LYS A 54 -0.07 -0.09 22.13
CA LYS A 54 -0.85 -0.62 21.00
C LYS A 54 0.08 -1.03 19.87
N VAL A 55 -0.10 -2.25 19.36
CA VAL A 55 0.66 -2.77 18.23
C VAL A 55 -0.13 -2.56 16.94
N VAL A 56 0.38 -1.69 16.06
CA VAL A 56 -0.26 -1.29 14.81
C VAL A 56 0.57 -1.76 13.62
N MET A 57 -0.03 -2.61 12.80
CA MET A 57 0.54 -3.05 11.52
C MET A 57 0.00 -2.17 10.40
N ILE A 58 0.89 -1.62 9.55
CA ILE A 58 0.49 -0.70 8.48
C ILE A 58 1.06 -1.17 7.14
N THR A 59 0.20 -1.44 6.15
CA THR A 59 0.64 -1.60 4.76
C THR A 59 0.70 -0.23 4.07
N GLY A 60 1.77 0.04 3.33
CA GLY A 60 1.92 1.32 2.62
C GLY A 60 2.24 2.51 3.53
N GLY A 61 2.87 2.25 4.68
CA GLY A 61 3.22 3.27 5.68
C GLY A 61 4.38 4.20 5.33
N THR A 62 5.02 4.06 4.17
CA THR A 62 6.23 4.81 3.78
C THR A 62 5.96 6.03 2.91
N SER A 63 4.74 6.21 2.38
CA SER A 63 4.44 7.34 1.51
C SER A 63 3.00 7.83 1.62
N GLY A 64 2.78 9.07 1.18
CA GLY A 64 1.44 9.66 1.07
C GLY A 64 0.68 9.62 2.40
N ILE A 65 -0.55 9.09 2.36
CA ILE A 65 -1.45 9.06 3.50
C ILE A 65 -0.92 8.10 4.58
N GLY A 66 -0.40 6.94 4.19
CA GLY A 66 0.13 5.95 5.13
C GLY A 66 1.29 6.48 5.96
N ALA A 67 2.20 7.26 5.36
CA ALA A 67 3.29 7.93 6.07
C ALA A 67 2.78 8.94 7.12
N SER A 68 1.72 9.69 6.78
CA SER A 68 1.12 10.62 7.74
C SER A 68 0.41 9.89 8.89
N ILE A 69 -0.24 8.75 8.61
CA ILE A 69 -0.86 7.92 9.64
C ILE A 69 0.22 7.35 10.57
N ALA A 70 1.29 6.78 9.99
CA ALA A 70 2.41 6.24 10.75
C ALA A 70 3.03 7.32 11.65
N HIS A 71 3.31 8.51 11.12
CA HIS A 71 3.83 9.62 11.92
C HIS A 71 2.93 9.99 13.10
N THR A 72 1.63 10.19 12.86
CA THR A 72 0.71 10.58 13.94
C THR A 72 0.54 9.48 14.97
N LEU A 73 0.39 8.21 14.57
CA LEU A 73 0.27 7.10 15.52
C LEU A 73 1.56 6.88 16.33
N ALA A 74 2.73 7.02 15.69
CA ALA A 74 4.02 6.97 16.38
C ALA A 74 4.16 8.12 17.39
N SER A 75 3.74 9.35 17.05
CA SER A 75 3.74 10.49 17.98
C SER A 75 2.79 10.30 19.18
N GLN A 76 1.78 9.44 19.04
CA GLN A 76 0.88 9.05 20.13
C GLN A 76 1.38 7.84 20.93
N GLY A 77 2.61 7.38 20.67
CA GLY A 77 3.27 6.29 21.42
C GLY A 77 2.94 4.87 20.95
N ALA A 78 2.32 4.69 19.77
CA ALA A 78 2.03 3.36 19.24
C ALA A 78 3.30 2.60 18.83
N GLN A 79 3.31 1.28 19.02
CA GLN A 79 4.31 0.41 18.41
C GLN A 79 3.89 0.13 16.95
N LEU A 80 4.75 0.50 15.99
CA LEU A 80 4.45 0.34 14.58
C LEU A 80 5.22 -0.83 13.96
N ILE A 81 4.53 -1.64 13.16
CA ILE A 81 5.13 -2.58 12.21
C ILE A 81 4.75 -2.13 10.80
N LEU A 82 5.69 -1.51 10.11
CA LEU A 82 5.53 -1.07 8.74
C LEU A 82 5.79 -2.25 7.80
N LEU A 83 4.77 -2.67 7.06
CA LEU A 83 4.90 -3.67 6.01
C LEU A 83 5.29 -2.96 4.72
N THR A 84 6.51 -3.24 4.27
CA THR A 84 7.10 -2.54 3.12
C THR A 84 7.61 -3.54 2.09
N ARG A 85 7.61 -3.12 0.81
CA ARG A 85 8.11 -3.95 -0.28
C ARG A 85 9.63 -4.16 -0.22
N HIS A 86 10.35 -3.16 0.29
CA HIS A 86 11.80 -3.17 0.37
C HIS A 86 12.27 -4.06 1.53
N ALA A 87 13.47 -4.61 1.40
CA ALA A 87 14.09 -5.35 2.49
C ALA A 87 14.35 -4.40 3.69
N PRO A 88 14.31 -4.89 4.94
CA PRO A 88 14.62 -4.07 6.11
C PRO A 88 16.06 -3.54 6.13
N SER A 89 16.95 -4.13 5.33
CA SER A 89 18.33 -3.68 5.12
C SER A 89 18.48 -2.58 4.06
N ASP A 90 17.39 -2.15 3.42
CA ASP A 90 17.42 -1.09 2.41
C ASP A 90 17.76 0.26 3.07
N PRO A 91 18.81 0.98 2.60
CA PRO A 91 19.25 2.22 3.24
C PRO A 91 18.16 3.29 3.35
N PHE A 92 17.32 3.46 2.32
CA PHE A 92 16.25 4.46 2.34
C PHE A 92 15.17 4.14 3.38
N LEU A 93 14.88 2.85 3.58
CA LEU A 93 13.93 2.43 4.60
C LEU A 93 14.50 2.61 6.01
N VAL A 94 15.79 2.30 6.21
CA VAL A 94 16.47 2.53 7.49
C VAL A 94 16.46 4.02 7.84
N ASP A 95 16.88 4.88 6.91
CA ASP A 95 16.88 6.34 7.09
C ASP A 95 15.46 6.85 7.40
N TYR A 96 14.45 6.39 6.67
CA TYR A 96 13.06 6.76 6.91
C TYR A 96 12.58 6.38 8.32
N ILE A 97 12.93 5.19 8.80
CA ILE A 97 12.56 4.72 10.14
C ILE A 97 13.29 5.53 11.21
N GLU A 98 14.58 5.80 11.02
CA GLU A 98 15.35 6.63 11.95
C GLU A 98 14.80 8.05 12.03
N ASP A 99 14.46 8.66 10.90
CA ASP A 99 13.83 9.98 10.85
C ASP A 99 12.48 9.95 11.57
N LEU A 100 11.65 8.93 11.34
CA LEU A 100 10.37 8.78 12.02
C LEU A 100 10.54 8.64 13.54
N ARG A 101 11.55 7.89 14.00
CA ARG A 101 11.89 7.76 15.42
C ARG A 101 12.38 9.09 16.01
N LYS A 102 13.21 9.85 15.27
CA LYS A 102 13.72 11.17 15.68
C LYS A 102 12.59 12.20 15.78
N THR A 103 11.70 12.29 14.79
CA THR A 103 10.63 13.30 14.77
C THR A 103 9.53 13.00 15.79
N THR A 104 9.26 11.72 16.08
CA THR A 104 8.18 11.32 17.00
C THR A 104 8.65 11.03 18.42
N GLY A 105 9.96 10.88 18.63
CA GLY A 105 10.53 10.47 19.93
C GLY A 105 10.24 9.01 20.31
N ASN A 106 9.72 8.20 19.39
CA ASN A 106 9.27 6.84 19.65
C ASN A 106 10.19 5.81 18.96
N GLN A 107 10.86 4.97 19.75
CA GLN A 107 11.78 3.94 19.25
C GLN A 107 11.09 2.64 18.80
N LEU A 108 9.81 2.47 19.12
CA LEU A 108 9.03 1.25 18.86
C LEU A 108 8.48 1.20 17.42
N ILE A 109 9.32 1.56 16.44
CA ILE A 109 8.98 1.57 15.03
C ILE A 109 9.83 0.52 14.33
N TYR A 110 9.19 -0.48 13.75
CA TYR A 110 9.84 -1.62 13.08
C TYR A 110 9.33 -1.73 11.64
N ALA A 111 10.12 -2.35 10.76
CA ALA A 111 9.68 -2.69 9.42
C ALA A 111 9.95 -4.15 9.10
N GLU A 112 9.04 -4.76 8.36
CA GLU A 112 9.14 -6.13 7.86
C GLU A 112 8.87 -6.14 6.36
N GLN A 113 9.55 -7.02 5.64
CA GLN A 113 9.44 -7.11 4.18
C GLN A 113 8.20 -7.92 3.79
N VAL A 114 7.27 -7.25 3.11
CA VAL A 114 6.06 -7.84 2.52
C VAL A 114 5.81 -7.17 1.16
N ASP A 115 6.08 -7.91 0.09
CA ASP A 115 5.68 -7.49 -1.25
C ASP A 115 4.26 -7.97 -1.54
N LEU A 116 3.30 -7.03 -1.55
CA LEU A 116 1.90 -7.34 -1.84
C LEU A 116 1.66 -7.81 -3.28
N SER A 117 2.65 -7.65 -4.17
CA SER A 117 2.61 -8.22 -5.52
C SER A 117 3.07 -9.68 -5.58
N SER A 118 3.41 -10.30 -4.44
CA SER A 118 3.76 -11.73 -4.34
C SER A 118 2.99 -12.41 -3.20
N LEU A 119 2.15 -13.39 -3.53
CA LEU A 119 1.41 -14.19 -2.55
C LEU A 119 2.34 -14.94 -1.60
N TYR A 120 3.48 -15.44 -2.10
CA TYR A 120 4.48 -16.12 -1.27
C TYR A 120 5.11 -15.21 -0.21
N SER A 121 5.39 -13.94 -0.56
CA SER A 121 5.95 -12.98 0.41
C SER A 121 4.95 -12.71 1.54
N ILE A 122 3.67 -12.56 1.20
CA ILE A 122 2.59 -12.37 2.17
C ILE A 122 2.45 -13.60 3.07
N ARG A 123 2.38 -14.80 2.49
CA ARG A 123 2.27 -16.05 3.25
C ARG A 123 3.44 -16.21 4.21
N THR A 124 4.68 -16.03 3.74
CA THR A 124 5.90 -16.18 4.55
C THR A 124 5.90 -15.25 5.75
N PHE A 125 5.50 -13.99 5.56
CA PHE A 125 5.40 -13.03 6.66
C PHE A 125 4.27 -13.39 7.63
N ALA A 126 3.07 -13.69 7.10
CA ALA A 126 1.89 -13.93 7.93
C ALA A 126 2.01 -15.21 8.75
N THR A 127 2.60 -16.29 8.20
CA THR A 127 2.88 -17.51 8.96
C THR A 127 3.97 -17.25 10.01
N LYS A 128 5.06 -16.56 9.66
CA LYS A 128 6.10 -16.14 10.63
C LYS A 128 5.51 -15.33 11.79
N TRP A 129 4.51 -14.49 11.53
CA TRP A 129 3.85 -13.70 12.56
C TRP A 129 3.05 -14.57 13.53
N ILE A 130 2.30 -15.54 13.00
CA ILE A 130 1.43 -16.43 13.79
C ILE A 130 2.21 -17.49 14.54
N ASP A 131 3.27 -18.03 13.93
CA ASP A 131 4.12 -19.07 14.50
C ASP A 131 5.08 -18.54 15.58
N ASN A 132 5.12 -17.23 15.80
CA ASN A 132 5.98 -16.61 16.80
C ASN A 132 5.55 -17.03 18.22
N ALA A 133 6.47 -17.62 18.98
CA ALA A 133 6.28 -17.96 20.39
C ALA A 133 7.17 -17.04 21.28
N PRO A 134 6.60 -16.24 22.20
CA PRO A 134 5.18 -16.11 22.52
C PRO A 134 4.36 -15.38 21.43
N PRO A 135 3.03 -15.61 21.35
CA PRO A 135 2.16 -14.96 20.37
C PRO A 135 2.29 -13.44 20.40
N ARG A 136 2.56 -12.83 19.23
CA ARG A 136 2.64 -11.38 19.13
C ARG A 136 1.26 -10.76 19.24
N ARG A 137 1.15 -9.72 20.06
CA ARG A 137 -0.04 -8.89 20.15
C ARG A 137 -0.27 -8.13 18.85
N LEU A 138 -1.52 -8.06 18.41
CA LEU A 138 -1.94 -7.28 17.24
C LEU A 138 -3.23 -6.54 17.58
N ASP A 139 -3.14 -5.22 17.84
CA ASP A 139 -4.31 -4.40 18.16
C ASP A 139 -4.92 -3.77 16.91
N MET A 140 -4.11 -3.47 15.89
CA MET A 140 -4.62 -2.76 14.73
C MET A 140 -3.91 -3.14 13.44
N VAL A 141 -4.68 -3.27 12.37
CA VAL A 141 -4.17 -3.44 11.01
C VAL A 141 -4.72 -2.32 10.14
N ILE A 142 -3.85 -1.52 9.54
CA ILE A 142 -4.23 -0.42 8.65
C ILE A 142 -3.76 -0.77 7.23
N LEU A 143 -4.72 -0.94 6.34
CA LEU A 143 -4.50 -1.31 4.95
C LEU A 143 -4.54 -0.07 4.05
N CYS A 144 -3.39 0.60 3.91
CA CYS A 144 -3.25 1.79 3.07
C CYS A 144 -2.49 1.53 1.75
N ALA A 145 -1.83 0.38 1.60
CA ALA A 145 -1.09 0.07 0.40
C ALA A 145 -2.02 -0.02 -0.82
N ASN A 146 -1.59 0.61 -1.91
CA ASN A 146 -2.39 0.74 -3.11
C ASN A 146 -1.51 1.04 -4.32
N THR A 147 -1.81 0.42 -5.45
CA THR A 147 -1.23 0.73 -6.75
C THR A 147 -2.33 1.23 -7.69
N MET A 148 -1.97 2.18 -8.53
CA MET A 148 -2.85 2.71 -9.57
C MET A 148 -2.02 2.93 -10.82
N LYS A 149 -2.47 2.33 -11.92
CA LYS A 149 -1.83 2.50 -13.22
C LYS A 149 -2.27 3.85 -13.82
N PRO A 150 -1.35 4.54 -14.54
CA PRO A 150 -1.76 5.68 -15.34
C PRO A 150 -2.79 5.26 -16.41
N SER A 151 -3.70 6.17 -16.77
CA SER A 151 -4.73 5.89 -17.78
C SER A 151 -4.14 5.43 -19.12
N SER A 152 -3.01 6.02 -19.53
CA SER A 152 -2.28 5.69 -20.76
C SER A 152 -1.46 4.40 -20.69
N ALA A 153 -1.29 3.79 -19.51
CA ALA A 153 -0.39 2.65 -19.34
C ALA A 153 -1.10 1.32 -19.59
N ASN A 154 -0.37 0.41 -20.25
CA ASN A 154 -0.78 -0.98 -20.40
C ASN A 154 -0.94 -1.63 -19.02
N PRO A 155 -1.89 -2.57 -18.87
CA PRO A 155 -2.03 -3.33 -17.65
C PRO A 155 -0.72 -4.07 -17.31
N ARG A 156 -0.39 -4.09 -16.03
CA ARG A 156 0.78 -4.80 -15.51
C ARG A 156 0.34 -6.09 -14.87
N THR A 157 1.23 -7.07 -14.92
CA THR A 157 1.03 -8.39 -14.34
C THR A 157 2.08 -8.59 -13.25
N THR A 158 1.68 -9.18 -12.15
CA THR A 158 2.56 -9.52 -11.02
C THR A 158 3.34 -10.81 -11.28
N VAL A 159 4.21 -11.18 -10.33
CA VAL A 159 4.97 -12.44 -10.38
C VAL A 159 4.05 -13.68 -10.35
N ASP A 160 2.87 -13.54 -9.75
CA ASP A 160 1.86 -14.62 -9.67
C ASP A 160 0.91 -14.64 -10.88
N CYS A 161 1.26 -13.95 -11.97
CA CYS A 161 0.47 -13.88 -13.20
C CYS A 161 -0.93 -13.26 -13.03
N LEU A 162 -1.10 -12.37 -12.04
CA LEU A 162 -2.35 -11.64 -11.78
C LEU A 162 -2.23 -10.17 -12.19
N ASP A 163 -3.36 -9.52 -12.43
CA ASP A 163 -3.37 -8.06 -12.61
C ASP A 163 -2.84 -7.33 -11.37
N GLU A 164 -1.93 -6.38 -11.56
CA GLU A 164 -1.25 -5.66 -10.46
C GLU A 164 -2.24 -4.90 -9.56
N GLU A 165 -3.25 -4.22 -10.13
CA GLU A 165 -4.22 -3.44 -9.35
C GLU A 165 -5.14 -4.38 -8.56
N TRP A 166 -5.56 -5.48 -9.16
CA TRP A 166 -6.37 -6.49 -8.49
C TRP A 166 -5.61 -7.15 -7.33
N GLN A 167 -4.38 -7.60 -7.58
CA GLN A 167 -3.61 -8.30 -6.56
C GLN A 167 -3.24 -7.36 -5.40
N VAL A 168 -2.59 -6.24 -5.67
CA VAL A 168 -2.06 -5.37 -4.61
C VAL A 168 -3.18 -4.71 -3.81
N ASN A 169 -4.25 -4.25 -4.46
CA ASN A 169 -5.29 -3.47 -3.77
C ASN A 169 -6.34 -4.35 -3.08
N TYR A 170 -6.53 -5.58 -3.55
CA TYR A 170 -7.58 -6.47 -3.06
C TYR A 170 -7.05 -7.82 -2.61
N LEU A 171 -6.55 -8.66 -3.52
CA LEU A 171 -6.25 -10.06 -3.21
C LEU A 171 -5.17 -10.24 -2.13
N ALA A 172 -4.17 -9.36 -2.13
CA ALA A 172 -3.11 -9.35 -1.13
C ALA A 172 -3.64 -9.04 0.28
N ASN A 173 -4.60 -8.12 0.38
CA ASN A 173 -5.26 -7.77 1.64
C ASN A 173 -6.15 -8.92 2.13
N TYR A 174 -6.88 -9.56 1.22
CA TYR A 174 -7.63 -10.77 1.50
C TYR A 174 -6.71 -11.87 2.05
N HIS A 175 -5.61 -12.17 1.35
CA HIS A 175 -4.68 -13.23 1.72
C HIS A 175 -4.00 -12.96 3.08
N LEU A 176 -3.52 -11.73 3.29
CA LEU A 176 -2.89 -11.30 4.54
C LEU A 176 -3.85 -11.45 5.73
N LEU A 177 -5.09 -10.96 5.61
CA LEU A 177 -6.06 -10.99 6.70
C LEU A 177 -6.65 -12.38 6.94
N SER A 178 -6.83 -13.19 5.90
CA SER A 178 -7.27 -14.58 6.03
C SER A 178 -6.27 -15.39 6.86
N ILE A 179 -4.96 -15.22 6.60
CA ILE A 179 -3.91 -15.87 7.39
C ILE A 179 -3.85 -15.28 8.80
N LEU A 180 -3.84 -13.94 8.96
CA LEU A 180 -3.77 -13.29 10.29
C LEU A 180 -5.05 -13.40 11.13
N SER A 181 -6.15 -13.94 10.57
CA SER A 181 -7.44 -14.03 11.26
C SER A 181 -7.39 -14.73 12.64
N PRO A 182 -6.60 -15.80 12.88
CA PRO A 182 -6.47 -16.38 14.21
C PRO A 182 -5.83 -15.42 15.21
N ALA A 183 -4.84 -14.62 14.80
CA ALA A 183 -4.17 -13.66 15.67
C ALA A 183 -5.09 -12.49 16.09
N LEU A 184 -6.02 -12.09 15.21
CA LEU A 184 -7.06 -11.10 15.51
C LEU A 184 -8.11 -11.67 16.48
N ARG A 185 -8.53 -12.92 16.25
CA ARG A 185 -9.53 -13.60 17.08
C ARG A 185 -9.03 -13.96 18.47
N ALA A 186 -7.74 -14.23 18.62
CA ALA A 186 -7.09 -14.63 19.87
C ALA A 186 -6.89 -13.48 20.88
N GLN A 187 -7.13 -12.22 20.50
CA GLN A 187 -6.95 -11.09 21.42
C GLN A 187 -8.01 -11.10 22.53
N PRO A 188 -7.67 -10.76 23.79
CA PRO A 188 -8.63 -10.71 24.89
C PRO A 188 -9.80 -9.77 24.60
N ALA A 189 -11.03 -10.08 25.05
CA ALA A 189 -12.24 -9.31 24.69
C ALA A 189 -12.24 -7.85 25.17
N ASP A 190 -11.55 -7.56 26.28
CA ASP A 190 -11.38 -6.19 26.82
C ASP A 190 -10.51 -5.30 25.90
N ARG A 191 -9.80 -5.89 24.94
CA ARG A 191 -8.99 -5.12 24.00
C ARG A 191 -9.86 -4.53 22.89
N ASP A 192 -9.36 -3.44 22.35
CA ASP A 192 -9.92 -2.79 21.17
C ASP A 192 -9.06 -3.19 19.99
N VAL A 193 -9.59 -4.07 19.13
CA VAL A 193 -8.93 -4.60 17.94
C VAL A 193 -9.61 -4.06 16.69
N ARG A 194 -8.84 -3.43 15.79
CA ARG A 194 -9.39 -2.77 14.60
C ARG A 194 -8.66 -3.16 13.31
N VAL A 195 -9.42 -3.38 12.25
CA VAL A 195 -8.91 -3.56 10.90
C VAL A 195 -9.49 -2.45 10.03
N ILE A 196 -8.62 -1.58 9.51
CA ILE A 196 -9.01 -0.37 8.79
C ILE A 196 -8.64 -0.51 7.32
N PHE A 197 -9.63 -0.47 6.45
CA PHE A 197 -9.48 -0.60 5.01
C PHE A 197 -9.47 0.76 4.30
N GLY A 198 -8.45 1.02 3.49
CA GLY A 198 -8.38 2.20 2.63
C GLY A 198 -9.11 2.05 1.29
N THR A 199 -10.28 2.68 1.17
CA THR A 199 -11.08 2.73 -0.06
C THR A 199 -10.96 4.08 -0.78
N CYS A 200 -11.66 4.24 -1.90
CA CYS A 200 -11.73 5.45 -2.72
C CYS A 200 -13.09 5.49 -3.42
N SER A 201 -13.68 6.69 -3.58
CA SER A 201 -14.95 6.92 -4.27
C SER A 201 -15.08 6.34 -5.68
N SER A 202 -13.97 5.91 -6.30
CA SER A 202 -13.98 5.17 -7.57
C SER A 202 -14.82 3.89 -7.54
N TYR A 203 -15.05 3.28 -6.35
CA TYR A 203 -15.89 2.08 -6.24
C TYR A 203 -17.33 2.29 -6.74
N ILE A 204 -17.82 3.54 -6.75
CA ILE A 204 -19.19 3.88 -7.16
C ILE A 204 -19.43 3.55 -8.65
N GLY A 205 -18.40 3.75 -9.49
CA GLY A 205 -18.46 3.50 -10.93
C GLY A 205 -18.02 2.09 -11.35
N ALA A 206 -17.73 1.20 -10.40
CA ALA A 206 -17.24 -0.13 -10.70
C ALA A 206 -18.37 -1.04 -11.21
N LYS A 207 -18.03 -1.90 -12.17
CA LYS A 207 -18.89 -3.02 -12.61
C LYS A 207 -18.27 -4.30 -12.07
N LEU A 208 -19.02 -5.02 -11.23
CA LEU A 208 -18.63 -6.30 -10.68
C LEU A 208 -19.38 -7.42 -11.40
N ASP A 209 -18.66 -8.16 -12.23
CA ASP A 209 -19.15 -9.41 -12.82
C ASP A 209 -18.09 -10.46 -12.54
N LEU A 210 -18.38 -11.38 -11.61
CA LEU A 210 -17.39 -12.28 -11.02
C LEU A 210 -16.81 -13.27 -12.03
N LYS A 211 -17.61 -13.73 -13.00
CA LYS A 211 -17.15 -14.67 -14.05
C LYS A 211 -16.12 -14.00 -14.96
N THR A 212 -16.49 -12.84 -15.49
CA THR A 212 -15.60 -12.03 -16.33
C THR A 212 -14.40 -11.50 -15.54
N LEU A 213 -14.54 -11.29 -14.23
CA LEU A 213 -13.46 -10.83 -13.36
C LEU A 213 -12.35 -11.87 -13.21
N GLU A 214 -12.70 -13.14 -13.04
CA GLU A 214 -11.72 -14.22 -12.94
C GLU A 214 -10.87 -14.28 -14.23
N GLU A 215 -11.51 -14.24 -15.40
CA GLU A 215 -10.82 -14.20 -16.70
C GLU A 215 -9.94 -12.95 -16.89
N ARG A 216 -10.40 -11.79 -16.42
CA ARG A 216 -9.66 -10.52 -16.56
C ARG A 216 -8.46 -10.43 -15.62
N THR A 217 -8.53 -11.10 -14.47
CA THR A 217 -7.51 -11.04 -13.42
C THR A 217 -6.47 -12.14 -13.58
N MET A 218 -6.86 -13.33 -14.03
CA MET A 218 -5.95 -14.41 -14.38
C MET A 218 -5.41 -14.22 -15.79
N ARG A 219 -4.24 -13.60 -15.90
CA ARG A 219 -3.54 -13.59 -17.19
C ARG A 219 -2.72 -14.87 -17.32
N VAL A 220 -2.88 -15.56 -18.43
CA VAL A 220 -1.87 -16.55 -18.86
C VAL A 220 -0.59 -15.77 -19.09
N ALA A 221 0.53 -16.27 -18.58
CA ALA A 221 1.85 -15.68 -18.77
C ALA A 221 2.16 -15.56 -20.28
N ALA A 222 1.75 -14.45 -20.89
CA ALA A 222 2.36 -14.01 -22.14
C ALA A 222 3.80 -13.69 -21.75
N ALA A 223 4.74 -14.50 -22.24
CA ALA A 223 6.17 -14.40 -21.97
C ALA A 223 6.59 -12.92 -21.89
N SER A 224 6.94 -12.45 -20.68
CA SER A 224 7.48 -11.11 -20.55
C SER A 224 8.76 -11.05 -21.38
N PRO A 225 8.94 -10.07 -22.28
CA PRO A 225 10.24 -9.86 -22.88
C PRO A 225 11.17 -9.44 -21.73
N ALA A 226 12.18 -10.27 -21.50
CA ALA A 226 13.27 -9.96 -20.59
C ALA A 226 13.79 -8.54 -20.89
N SER A 227 14.13 -7.82 -19.82
CA SER A 227 14.74 -6.50 -19.84
C SER A 227 15.76 -6.37 -20.96
N SER A 228 15.54 -5.43 -21.87
CA SER A 228 16.49 -5.07 -22.92
C SER A 228 17.76 -4.49 -22.30
N ASN A 229 18.75 -5.34 -22.02
CA ASN A 229 20.13 -4.89 -22.02
C ASN A 229 20.50 -4.63 -23.48
N ARG A 230 20.71 -3.36 -23.81
CA ARG A 230 21.29 -2.94 -25.07
C ARG A 230 22.75 -3.38 -25.07
N ASP A 231 23.08 -4.34 -25.91
CA ASP A 231 24.39 -4.40 -26.54
C ASP A 231 24.22 -4.98 -27.95
N GLY A 232 24.64 -4.20 -28.95
CA GLY A 232 24.60 -4.60 -30.34
C GLY A 232 25.79 -5.49 -30.68
N ARG A 233 25.51 -6.56 -31.41
CA ARG A 233 26.33 -7.02 -32.55
C ARG A 233 25.65 -8.17 -33.29
N ASP A 234 25.77 -8.11 -34.61
CA ASP A 234 25.22 -9.01 -35.61
C ASP A 234 25.65 -10.48 -35.43
N SER A 235 24.77 -11.43 -35.76
CA SER A 235 25.08 -12.53 -36.68
C SER A 235 23.87 -13.45 -36.95
N LYS A 236 23.95 -14.14 -38.08
CA LYS A 236 22.90 -14.80 -38.85
C LYS A 236 22.49 -16.18 -38.32
N SER A 237 21.24 -16.52 -38.63
CA SER A 237 20.68 -17.86 -38.93
C SER A 237 20.87 -19.02 -37.94
N ALA A 238 19.76 -19.48 -37.35
CA ALA A 238 19.48 -20.91 -37.16
C ALA A 238 17.97 -21.15 -37.01
N LYS A 239 17.44 -22.07 -37.83
CA LYS A 239 16.05 -22.56 -37.86
C LYS A 239 15.60 -23.05 -36.47
N LYS A 240 14.38 -22.69 -36.03
CA LYS A 240 13.64 -23.39 -34.97
C LYS A 240 12.41 -24.10 -35.56
N PRO A 241 12.07 -25.32 -35.08
CA PRO A 241 10.98 -26.11 -35.64
C PRO A 241 9.62 -25.58 -35.19
N ALA A 242 8.65 -25.69 -36.10
CA ALA A 242 7.27 -25.28 -35.92
C ALA A 242 6.60 -26.05 -34.79
N ARG A 243 6.05 -25.32 -33.81
CA ARG A 243 5.05 -25.84 -32.88
C ARG A 243 3.74 -25.12 -33.15
N THR A 244 2.79 -25.88 -33.66
CA THR A 244 1.46 -25.46 -34.12
C THR A 244 0.72 -24.72 -33.01
N LEU A 245 0.53 -23.41 -33.18
CA LEU A 245 -0.36 -22.59 -32.37
C LEU A 245 -1.77 -22.72 -32.93
N ASN A 246 -2.67 -23.34 -32.17
CA ASN A 246 -4.11 -23.24 -32.40
C ASN A 246 -4.52 -21.79 -32.19
N ASN A 247 -4.74 -21.09 -33.29
CA ASN A 247 -5.31 -19.75 -33.34
C ASN A 247 -6.80 -19.81 -33.03
N ASN A 248 -7.17 -19.76 -31.75
CA ASN A 248 -8.52 -19.34 -31.38
C ASN A 248 -8.60 -17.82 -31.42
N LYS A 249 -9.12 -17.33 -32.54
CA LYS A 249 -9.55 -15.95 -32.75
C LYS A 249 -10.76 -15.64 -31.85
N THR A 250 -10.49 -15.15 -30.64
CA THR A 250 -11.42 -14.35 -29.83
C THR A 250 -10.67 -13.18 -29.18
N ALA A 251 -9.84 -12.49 -29.98
CA ALA A 251 -9.27 -11.20 -29.60
C ALA A 251 -10.13 -10.07 -30.19
N SER A 252 -11.40 -10.01 -29.79
CA SER A 252 -12.26 -8.85 -30.05
C SER A 252 -12.54 -8.12 -28.74
N ASN A 253 -12.18 -6.83 -28.70
CA ASN A 253 -12.62 -5.82 -27.71
C ASN A 253 -11.97 -5.74 -26.31
N THR A 254 -10.68 -6.06 -26.15
CA THR A 254 -9.99 -6.01 -24.84
C THR A 254 -9.65 -4.63 -24.27
N LYS A 255 -9.62 -3.54 -25.06
CA LYS A 255 -9.25 -2.20 -24.53
C LYS A 255 -10.35 -1.56 -23.65
N ALA A 256 -11.62 -1.69 -24.01
CA ALA A 256 -12.75 -1.15 -23.23
C ALA A 256 -13.08 -2.00 -22.00
N ALA A 257 -12.78 -3.29 -22.04
CA ALA A 257 -12.94 -4.20 -20.90
C ALA A 257 -11.83 -4.05 -19.84
N GLN A 258 -10.76 -3.28 -20.08
CA GLN A 258 -9.61 -3.17 -19.17
C GLN A 258 -9.53 -1.82 -18.41
N THR A 259 -10.39 -0.87 -18.76
CA THR A 259 -10.61 0.35 -17.97
C THR A 259 -11.44 0.04 -16.73
N GLY A 260 -10.92 0.34 -15.54
CA GLY A 260 -11.66 0.25 -14.28
C GLY A 260 -11.25 -0.86 -13.30
N MET A 261 -10.16 -1.59 -13.54
CA MET A 261 -9.68 -2.62 -12.59
C MET A 261 -9.40 -2.04 -11.19
N TYR A 262 -8.79 -0.86 -11.12
CA TYR A 262 -8.71 -0.07 -9.89
C TYR A 262 -10.06 0.09 -9.17
N ALA A 263 -11.10 0.55 -9.87
CA ALA A 263 -12.43 0.74 -9.30
C ALA A 263 -13.04 -0.58 -8.81
N THR A 264 -12.94 -1.64 -9.61
CA THR A 264 -13.40 -2.99 -9.25
C THR A 264 -12.66 -3.53 -8.03
N SER A 265 -11.34 -3.31 -7.91
CA SER A 265 -10.56 -3.71 -6.73
C SER A 265 -11.02 -3.00 -5.45
N LYS A 266 -11.41 -1.72 -5.54
CA LYS A 266 -11.94 -0.97 -4.39
C LYS A 266 -13.35 -1.40 -4.00
N LEU A 267 -14.20 -1.73 -4.98
CA LEU A 267 -15.51 -2.30 -4.70
C LEU A 267 -15.39 -3.69 -4.03
N ALA A 268 -14.55 -4.57 -4.57
CA ALA A 268 -14.25 -5.87 -4.00
C ALA A 268 -13.71 -5.75 -2.57
N LEU A 269 -12.83 -4.77 -2.31
CA LEU A 269 -12.30 -4.49 -0.97
C LEU A 269 -13.40 -4.13 0.03
N MET A 270 -14.41 -3.35 -0.38
CA MET A 270 -15.54 -3.01 0.48
C MET A 270 -16.44 -4.21 0.78
N ILE A 271 -16.74 -5.02 -0.24
CA ILE A 271 -17.50 -6.28 -0.08
C ILE A 271 -16.75 -7.22 0.87
N PHE A 272 -15.44 -7.38 0.67
CA PHE A 272 -14.60 -8.20 1.53
C PHE A 272 -14.59 -7.69 2.96
N ALA A 273 -14.42 -6.39 3.20
CA ALA A 273 -14.44 -5.82 4.54
C ALA A 273 -15.74 -6.16 5.29
N LYS A 274 -16.90 -6.10 4.60
CA LYS A 274 -18.19 -6.50 5.16
C LYS A 274 -18.25 -8.00 5.46
N SER A 275 -17.89 -8.85 4.50
CA SER A 275 -17.88 -10.32 4.67
C SER A 275 -16.91 -10.76 5.79
N PHE A 276 -15.76 -10.08 5.91
CA PHE A 276 -14.74 -10.35 6.91
C PHE A 276 -15.23 -9.99 8.31
N GLN A 277 -15.97 -8.88 8.48
CA GLN A 277 -16.64 -8.58 9.74
C GLN A 277 -17.60 -9.71 10.13
N SER A 278 -18.44 -10.18 9.21
CA SER A 278 -19.37 -11.28 9.48
C SER A 278 -18.63 -12.57 9.86
N HIS A 279 -17.53 -12.90 9.19
CA HIS A 279 -16.69 -14.07 9.51
C HIS A 279 -15.96 -13.95 10.85
N LEU A 280 -15.66 -12.74 11.32
CA LEU A 280 -15.08 -12.51 12.64
C LEU A 280 -16.14 -12.61 13.74
N SER A 281 -17.34 -12.08 13.49
CA SER A 281 -18.47 -12.12 14.43
C SER A 281 -19.11 -13.51 14.55
N ALA A 282 -19.08 -14.32 13.49
CA ALA A 282 -19.60 -15.69 13.50
C ALA A 282 -18.65 -16.70 14.19
N TYR A 283 -17.40 -16.32 14.45
CA TYR A 283 -16.45 -17.20 15.13
C TYR A 283 -16.74 -17.26 16.63
N GLU A 284 -17.10 -18.46 17.12
CA GLU A 284 -17.23 -18.73 18.54
C GLU A 284 -15.86 -18.95 19.16
N ARG A 285 -15.49 -18.09 20.11
CA ARG A 285 -14.21 -18.18 20.82
C ARG A 285 -14.26 -19.28 21.90
N PRO A 286 -13.15 -19.97 22.21
CA PRO A 286 -13.10 -20.98 23.27
C PRO A 286 -13.56 -20.50 24.66
N ASP A 287 -13.44 -19.21 24.96
CA ASP A 287 -13.89 -18.58 26.21
C ASP A 287 -15.37 -18.17 26.19
N LYS A 288 -16.10 -18.43 25.09
CA LYS A 288 -17.48 -18.01 24.80
C LYS A 288 -17.73 -16.50 24.86
N GLN A 289 -16.69 -15.68 24.82
CA GLN A 289 -16.82 -14.23 24.72
C GLN A 289 -16.95 -13.79 23.25
N PRO A 290 -17.66 -12.69 22.97
CA PRO A 290 -17.79 -12.20 21.61
C PRO A 290 -16.44 -11.75 21.04
N CYS A 291 -16.25 -11.95 19.74
CA CYS A 291 -15.08 -11.41 19.04
C CYS A 291 -15.16 -9.88 19.00
N ASN A 292 -14.16 -9.22 19.58
CA ASN A 292 -14.04 -7.76 19.70
C ASN A 292 -13.39 -7.09 18.48
N THR A 293 -13.00 -7.86 17.46
CA THR A 293 -12.37 -7.30 16.26
C THR A 293 -13.40 -6.57 15.41
N ARG A 294 -13.08 -5.31 15.08
CA ARG A 294 -13.91 -4.47 14.21
C ARG A 294 -13.24 -4.15 12.91
N VAL A 295 -14.01 -4.24 11.85
CA VAL A 295 -13.63 -3.86 10.51
C VAL A 295 -14.23 -2.50 10.18
N LEU A 296 -13.40 -1.55 9.79
CA LEU A 296 -13.80 -0.21 9.39
C LEU A 296 -13.30 0.07 7.98
N VAL A 297 -14.11 0.76 7.18
CA VAL A 297 -13.75 1.15 5.82
C VAL A 297 -13.62 2.67 5.79
N VAL A 298 -12.52 3.19 5.22
CA VAL A 298 -12.21 4.62 5.24
C VAL A 298 -11.98 5.16 3.84
N ASP A 299 -12.70 6.22 3.47
CA ASP A 299 -12.45 7.02 2.27
C ASP A 299 -11.72 8.32 2.66
N PRO A 300 -10.42 8.47 2.31
CA PRO A 300 -9.67 9.69 2.59
C PRO A 300 -10.03 10.86 1.65
N GLY A 301 -10.85 10.62 0.63
CA GLY A 301 -11.15 11.58 -0.43
C GLY A 301 -9.94 11.87 -1.33
N PHE A 302 -10.07 12.91 -2.15
CA PHE A 302 -9.05 13.28 -3.13
C PHE A 302 -7.85 13.95 -2.47
N SER A 303 -6.78 13.17 -2.30
CA SER A 303 -5.54 13.60 -1.67
C SER A 303 -4.37 13.66 -2.66
N ARG A 304 -3.44 14.59 -2.44
CA ARG A 304 -2.20 14.75 -3.21
C ARG A 304 -1.20 13.66 -2.83
N THR A 305 -1.42 12.46 -3.33
CA THR A 305 -0.53 11.31 -3.13
C THR A 305 0.32 11.04 -4.39
N PRO A 306 1.42 10.29 -4.28
CA PRO A 306 2.17 9.84 -5.45
C PRO A 306 1.30 9.10 -6.48
N GLY A 307 0.32 8.31 -6.01
CA GLY A 307 -0.66 7.62 -6.86
C GLY A 307 -1.53 8.60 -7.65
N THR A 308 -2.15 9.58 -6.97
CA THR A 308 -2.98 10.61 -7.61
C THR A 308 -2.17 11.42 -8.63
N ARG A 309 -0.94 11.82 -8.28
CA ARG A 309 -0.03 12.52 -9.20
C ARG A 309 0.26 11.70 -10.45
N ARG A 310 0.55 10.40 -10.30
CA ARG A 310 0.82 9.50 -11.42
C ARG A 310 -0.40 9.32 -12.33
N TRP A 311 -1.59 9.33 -11.76
CA TRP A 311 -2.85 9.26 -12.51
C TRP A 311 -3.14 10.54 -13.30
N ILE A 312 -3.06 11.72 -12.66
CA ILE A 312 -3.30 13.03 -13.31
C ILE A 312 -2.31 13.26 -14.47
N THR A 313 -1.04 12.91 -14.26
CA THR A 313 0.01 13.10 -15.28
C THR A 313 -0.01 12.08 -16.41
N GLY A 314 -0.87 11.06 -16.33
CA GLY A 314 -0.89 9.94 -17.27
C GLY A 314 0.43 9.16 -17.32
N GLY A 315 1.34 9.36 -16.37
CA GLY A 315 2.67 8.76 -16.35
C GLY A 315 3.64 9.32 -17.39
N SER A 316 3.33 10.46 -18.02
CA SER A 316 4.16 11.10 -19.05
C SER A 316 4.93 12.32 -18.50
N LEU A 317 6.11 12.63 -19.08
CA LEU A 317 6.87 13.83 -18.72
C LEU A 317 6.12 15.12 -19.09
N PHE A 318 5.41 15.13 -20.23
CA PHE A 318 4.59 16.26 -20.63
C PHE A 318 3.40 16.48 -19.68
N GLY A 319 2.74 15.40 -19.26
CA GLY A 319 1.70 15.48 -18.22
C GLY A 319 2.24 15.96 -16.89
N LEU A 320 3.49 15.59 -16.52
CA LEU A 320 4.16 16.11 -15.33
C LEU A 320 4.44 17.62 -15.46
N LEU A 321 4.86 18.10 -16.62
CA LEU A 321 5.05 19.53 -16.86
C LEU A 321 3.73 20.30 -16.69
N ILE A 322 2.64 19.81 -17.29
CA ILE A 322 1.31 20.41 -17.12
C ILE A 322 0.89 20.42 -15.65
N TYR A 323 1.12 19.32 -14.93
CA TYR A 323 0.82 19.21 -13.50
C TYR A 323 1.58 20.24 -12.66
N LEU A 324 2.85 20.51 -12.99
CA LEU A 324 3.64 21.53 -12.30
C LEU A 324 3.13 22.94 -12.61
N MET A 325 2.80 23.24 -13.87
CA MET A 325 2.20 24.54 -14.24
C MET A 325 0.85 24.78 -13.56
N THR A 326 0.05 23.71 -13.41
CA THR A 326 -1.28 23.77 -12.77
C THR A 326 -1.23 23.45 -11.28
N TRP A 327 -0.05 23.38 -10.66
CA TRP A 327 0.13 23.05 -9.25
C TRP A 327 -0.70 23.91 -8.28
N PRO A 328 -0.84 25.25 -8.47
CA PRO A 328 -1.67 26.06 -7.58
C PRO A 328 -3.14 25.60 -7.54
N ILE A 329 -3.68 25.14 -8.68
CA ILE A 329 -5.04 24.61 -8.78
C ILE A 329 -5.15 23.30 -7.99
N TRP A 330 -4.21 22.39 -8.18
CA TRP A 330 -4.18 21.11 -7.46
C TRP A 330 -3.95 21.29 -5.96
N TRP A 331 -3.14 22.28 -5.56
CA TRP A 331 -2.91 22.61 -4.16
C TRP A 331 -4.20 23.12 -3.49
N LEU A 332 -5.03 23.87 -4.22
CA LEU A 332 -6.31 24.38 -3.74
C LEU A 332 -7.35 23.27 -3.65
N LEU A 333 -7.53 22.48 -4.70
CA LEU A 333 -8.61 21.49 -4.82
C LEU A 333 -8.36 20.17 -4.07
N LEU A 334 -7.10 19.75 -3.95
CA LEU A 334 -6.75 18.45 -3.39
C LEU A 334 -6.20 18.58 -1.96
N LYS A 335 -6.62 17.64 -1.10
CA LYS A 335 -6.15 17.52 0.27
C LYS A 335 -4.65 17.25 0.34
N SER A 336 -3.97 17.73 1.37
CA SER A 336 -2.65 17.19 1.71
C SER A 336 -2.79 15.73 2.20
N PRO A 337 -1.72 14.91 2.12
CA PRO A 337 -1.74 13.57 2.73
C PRO A 337 -2.12 13.59 4.22
N GLN A 338 -1.72 14.64 4.94
CA GLN A 338 -2.07 14.85 6.35
C GLN A 338 -3.57 15.09 6.54
N GLN A 339 -4.18 15.89 5.67
CA GLN A 339 -5.64 16.09 5.65
C GLN A 339 -6.39 14.81 5.27
N GLY A 340 -5.88 14.03 4.30
CA GLY A 340 -6.46 12.74 3.93
C GLY A 340 -6.35 11.67 5.03
N SER A 341 -5.33 11.75 5.88
CA SER A 341 -5.14 10.82 7.00
C SER A 341 -6.15 10.99 8.14
N GLN A 342 -6.85 12.13 8.23
CA GLN A 342 -7.72 12.45 9.36
C GLN A 342 -8.86 11.44 9.54
N SER A 343 -9.46 10.95 8.45
CA SER A 343 -10.50 9.90 8.52
C SER A 343 -9.93 8.57 9.05
N PHE A 344 -8.70 8.22 8.69
CA PHE A 344 -8.02 7.02 9.22
C PHE A 344 -7.69 7.17 10.70
N LEU A 345 -7.23 8.35 11.09
CA LEU A 345 -6.89 8.68 12.47
C LEU A 345 -8.12 8.66 13.37
N MET A 346 -9.25 9.18 12.91
CA MET A 346 -10.55 9.02 13.59
C MET A 346 -10.91 7.53 13.71
N ALA A 347 -10.85 6.77 12.61
CA ALA A 347 -11.14 5.33 12.64
C ALA A 347 -10.21 4.54 13.58
N ALA A 348 -8.96 4.99 13.75
CA ALA A 348 -7.97 4.36 14.62
C ALA A 348 -8.15 4.75 16.10
N MET A 349 -8.39 6.02 16.40
CA MET A 349 -8.29 6.57 17.77
C MET A 349 -9.63 6.79 18.45
N ASP A 350 -10.70 7.01 17.70
CA ASP A 350 -12.01 7.39 18.27
C ASP A 350 -12.54 6.31 19.21
N ILE A 351 -12.92 6.71 20.42
CA ILE A 351 -13.44 5.86 21.50
C ILE A 351 -14.89 5.47 21.21
N VAL A 352 -15.69 6.30 20.53
CA VAL A 352 -17.11 6.00 20.25
C VAL A 352 -17.23 4.93 19.17
N LEU A 353 -16.46 5.09 18.08
CA LEU A 353 -16.19 4.00 17.12
C LEU A 353 -15.53 2.79 17.80
N GLY A 354 -14.94 3.02 18.97
CA GLY A 354 -14.21 2.12 19.86
C GLY A 354 -15.03 1.41 20.94
N ALA A 355 -16.29 1.78 21.17
CA ALA A 355 -17.07 1.25 22.29
C ALA A 355 -18.04 0.15 21.83
N PRO A 356 -18.21 -0.94 22.61
CA PRO A 356 -19.33 -1.85 22.42
C PRO A 356 -20.65 -1.09 22.66
N ALA A 357 -21.68 -1.43 21.90
CA ALA A 357 -23.01 -0.79 21.95
C ALA A 357 -23.64 -0.72 23.34
N ALA A 358 -23.18 -1.57 24.27
CA ALA A 358 -23.67 -1.65 25.63
C ALA A 358 -23.21 -0.50 26.56
N ILE A 359 -22.11 0.23 26.25
CA ILE A 359 -21.53 1.22 27.20
C ILE A 359 -22.16 2.61 27.06
N PHE A 360 -22.54 3.01 25.84
CA PHE A 360 -23.14 4.32 25.59
C PHE A 360 -24.61 4.16 25.21
N GLY A 361 -25.44 3.96 26.23
CA GLY A 361 -26.89 4.03 26.11
C GLY A 361 -27.34 5.48 25.84
N GLY A 362 -27.78 5.74 24.61
CA GLY A 362 -28.62 6.90 24.27
C GLY A 362 -27.90 8.25 24.08
N ALA A 363 -28.40 8.97 23.07
CA ALA A 363 -28.14 10.38 22.74
C ALA A 363 -26.78 10.73 22.08
N GLY A 364 -26.73 10.51 20.75
CA GLY A 364 -25.77 11.14 19.84
C GLY A 364 -24.77 10.15 19.23
N VAL A 365 -24.93 9.86 17.94
CA VAL A 365 -24.23 8.81 17.17
C VAL A 365 -24.76 7.41 17.53
N GLY A 366 -25.74 6.96 16.75
CA GLY A 366 -26.57 5.79 17.06
C GLY A 366 -25.78 4.50 17.27
N ALA A 367 -26.19 3.77 18.32
CA ALA A 367 -26.03 2.34 18.58
C ALA A 367 -24.68 1.73 18.15
N GLY A 368 -23.84 1.40 19.15
CA GLY A 368 -22.46 0.94 18.96
C GLY A 368 -22.28 0.02 17.75
N LEU A 369 -21.34 0.41 16.90
CA LEU A 369 -21.22 -0.09 15.55
C LEU A 369 -20.95 -1.60 15.54
N VAL A 370 -21.93 -2.35 15.02
CA VAL A 370 -21.65 -3.54 14.22
C VAL A 370 -20.70 -3.09 13.10
N GLY A 371 -19.50 -3.68 13.00
CA GLY A 371 -18.49 -3.25 12.03
C GLY A 371 -18.96 -3.27 10.57
N GLY A 372 -18.13 -2.72 9.68
CA GLY A 372 -18.42 -2.61 8.26
C GLY A 372 -19.14 -1.31 7.85
N LYS A 373 -18.96 -0.23 8.62
CA LYS A 373 -19.37 1.13 8.21
C LYS A 373 -18.26 1.84 7.43
N LEU A 374 -18.67 2.82 6.61
CA LEU A 374 -17.78 3.70 5.85
C LEU A 374 -17.54 4.99 6.62
N ILE A 375 -16.28 5.41 6.76
CA ILE A 375 -15.89 6.66 7.40
C ILE A 375 -15.32 7.59 6.32
N LYS A 376 -15.87 8.81 6.26
CA LYS A 376 -15.47 9.84 5.31
C LYS A 376 -15.67 11.23 5.92
N GLU A 377 -14.71 12.12 5.73
CA GLU A 377 -14.68 13.45 6.39
C GLU A 377 -14.86 13.36 7.92
N CYS A 378 -14.18 12.41 8.58
CA CYS A 378 -14.30 12.18 10.02
C CYS A 378 -15.76 11.99 10.50
N LYS A 379 -16.61 11.42 9.65
CA LYS A 379 -18.00 11.07 9.95
C LYS A 379 -18.34 9.70 9.38
N GLU A 380 -19.33 9.05 9.97
CA GLU A 380 -19.91 7.81 9.46
C GLU A 380 -20.83 8.10 8.28
N TRP A 381 -20.75 7.23 7.26
CA TRP A 381 -21.58 7.26 6.07
C TRP A 381 -22.12 5.87 5.78
N ASP A 382 -23.35 5.83 5.29
CA ASP A 382 -23.94 4.60 4.79
C ASP A 382 -23.40 4.28 3.39
N ILE A 383 -23.18 2.99 3.14
CA ILE A 383 -22.68 2.52 1.85
C ILE A 383 -23.83 2.49 0.85
N VAL A 384 -23.76 3.37 -0.16
CA VAL A 384 -24.82 3.55 -1.17
C VAL A 384 -25.02 2.33 -2.08
N ARG A 385 -23.97 1.54 -2.33
CA ARG A 385 -24.00 0.40 -3.26
C ARG A 385 -24.58 -0.84 -2.58
N LYS A 386 -25.72 -1.34 -3.10
CA LYS A 386 -26.41 -2.54 -2.60
C LYS A 386 -25.55 -3.82 -2.67
N GLU A 387 -24.71 -3.95 -3.68
CA GLU A 387 -23.79 -5.09 -3.85
C GLU A 387 -22.85 -5.28 -2.64
N VAL A 388 -22.50 -4.20 -1.94
CA VAL A 388 -21.65 -4.28 -0.74
C VAL A 388 -22.40 -4.86 0.47
N MET A 389 -23.73 -4.71 0.47
CA MET A 389 -24.59 -5.22 1.55
C MET A 389 -25.13 -6.62 1.25
N ASP A 390 -24.96 -7.14 0.03
CA ASP A 390 -25.43 -8.46 -0.36
C ASP A 390 -24.46 -9.55 0.12
N GLU A 391 -24.96 -10.43 1.00
CA GLU A 391 -24.19 -11.54 1.55
C GLU A 391 -23.86 -12.60 0.48
N LYS A 392 -24.71 -12.77 -0.54
CA LYS A 392 -24.47 -13.75 -1.62
C LYS A 392 -23.26 -13.37 -2.44
N VAL A 393 -23.19 -12.10 -2.87
CA VAL A 393 -22.04 -11.55 -3.60
C VAL A 393 -20.77 -11.64 -2.75
N GLY A 394 -20.88 -11.40 -1.44
CA GLY A 394 -19.78 -11.57 -0.50
C GLY A 394 -19.22 -13.00 -0.46
N LYS A 395 -20.10 -14.01 -0.40
CA LYS A 395 -19.71 -15.43 -0.41
C LYS A 395 -19.08 -15.84 -1.74
N GLU A 396 -19.69 -15.48 -2.86
CA GLU A 396 -19.16 -15.78 -4.19
C GLU A 396 -17.77 -15.15 -4.40
N LEU A 397 -17.58 -13.90 -3.98
CA LEU A 397 -16.29 -13.22 -4.04
C LEU A 397 -15.25 -13.86 -3.12
N TRP A 398 -15.65 -14.31 -1.92
CA TRP A 398 -14.78 -15.01 -0.99
C TRP A 398 -14.29 -16.34 -1.58
N GLU A 399 -15.20 -17.15 -2.12
CA GLU A 399 -14.87 -18.43 -2.77
C GLU A 399 -13.96 -18.26 -3.98
N LEU A 400 -14.24 -17.26 -4.83
CA LEU A 400 -13.39 -16.91 -5.96
C LEU A 400 -11.98 -16.56 -5.49
N SER A 401 -11.87 -15.71 -4.46
CA SER A 401 -10.59 -15.25 -3.93
C SER A 401 -9.77 -16.40 -3.33
N SER A 402 -10.39 -17.29 -2.54
CA SER A 402 -9.75 -18.49 -2.02
C SER A 402 -9.21 -19.37 -3.15
N ARG A 403 -10.06 -19.68 -4.13
CA ARG A 403 -9.71 -20.54 -5.26
C ARG A 403 -8.57 -19.96 -6.08
N GLN A 404 -8.61 -18.66 -6.36
CA GLN A 404 -7.58 -17.96 -7.12
C GLN A 404 -6.22 -18.01 -6.39
N ILE A 405 -6.22 -17.83 -5.06
CA ILE A 405 -5.01 -17.93 -4.25
C ILE A 405 -4.46 -19.36 -4.24
N GLU A 406 -5.31 -20.36 -3.98
CA GLU A 406 -4.90 -21.77 -3.93
C GLU A 406 -4.26 -22.21 -5.25
N GLN A 407 -4.86 -21.86 -6.38
CA GLN A 407 -4.31 -22.13 -7.71
C GLN A 407 -2.95 -21.47 -7.89
N ARG A 408 -2.83 -20.16 -7.65
CA ARG A 408 -1.60 -19.41 -7.90
C ARG A 408 -0.47 -19.76 -6.93
N GLU A 409 -0.78 -20.10 -5.69
CA GLU A 409 0.23 -20.54 -4.75
C GLU A 409 0.74 -21.94 -5.07
N THR A 410 -0.13 -22.83 -5.56
CA THR A 410 0.27 -24.17 -6.02
C THR A 410 1.16 -24.07 -7.26
N GLU A 411 0.75 -23.31 -8.27
CA GLU A 411 1.55 -23.02 -9.47
C GLU A 411 2.90 -22.38 -9.10
N GLY A 412 2.87 -21.34 -8.25
CA GLY A 412 4.07 -20.66 -7.79
C GLY A 412 4.99 -21.56 -6.97
N ALA A 413 4.46 -22.51 -6.18
CA ALA A 413 5.27 -23.49 -5.45
C ALA A 413 5.97 -24.47 -6.40
N ILE A 414 5.27 -24.94 -7.44
CA ILE A 414 5.85 -25.80 -8.48
C ILE A 414 6.98 -25.07 -9.20
N LEU A 415 6.74 -23.83 -9.63
CA LEU A 415 7.75 -23.01 -10.32
C LEU A 415 8.99 -22.78 -9.45
N ARG A 416 8.82 -22.40 -8.17
CA ARG A 416 9.94 -22.23 -7.24
C ARG A 416 10.71 -23.52 -6.99
N ALA A 417 10.02 -24.67 -6.95
CA ALA A 417 10.67 -25.97 -6.78
C ALA A 417 11.49 -26.35 -8.02
N LEU A 418 11.01 -26.02 -9.22
CA LEU A 418 11.76 -26.19 -10.48
C LEU A 418 12.99 -25.27 -10.50
N GLU A 419 12.82 -23.97 -10.21
CA GLU A 419 13.92 -23.01 -10.15
C GLU A 419 14.99 -23.40 -9.11
N LYS A 420 14.57 -23.95 -7.97
CA LYS A 420 15.49 -24.46 -6.94
C LYS A 420 16.31 -25.65 -7.47
N LYS A 421 15.67 -26.60 -8.16
CA LYS A 421 16.36 -27.75 -8.78
C LYS A 421 17.34 -27.30 -9.86
N GLU A 422 16.96 -26.33 -10.70
CA GLU A 422 17.83 -25.75 -11.72
C GLU A 422 19.04 -25.04 -11.10
N ARG A 423 18.84 -24.26 -10.04
CA ARG A 423 19.94 -23.60 -9.32
C ARG A 423 20.89 -24.60 -8.67
N GLU A 424 20.36 -25.64 -8.04
CA GLU A 424 21.17 -26.72 -7.44
C GLU A 424 21.96 -27.49 -8.50
N ALA A 425 21.37 -27.75 -9.68
CA ALA A 425 22.06 -28.36 -10.82
C ALA A 425 23.20 -27.46 -11.34
N LEU A 426 22.95 -26.16 -11.54
CA LEU A 426 23.96 -25.18 -11.95
C LEU A 426 25.08 -25.02 -10.92
N GLU A 427 24.76 -25.05 -9.62
CA GLU A 427 25.76 -25.02 -8.55
C GLU A 427 26.59 -26.32 -8.52
N ALA A 428 25.97 -27.47 -8.76
CA ALA A 428 26.67 -28.75 -8.87
C ALA A 428 27.59 -28.79 -10.09
N GLU A 429 27.15 -28.25 -11.23
CA GLU A 429 27.99 -28.09 -12.43
C GLU A 429 29.16 -27.12 -12.19
N ARG A 430 28.92 -25.97 -11.55
CA ARG A 430 29.98 -25.01 -11.17
C ARG A 430 30.99 -25.64 -10.21
N LYS A 431 30.54 -26.42 -9.23
CA LYS A 431 31.42 -27.15 -8.29
C LYS A 431 32.24 -28.22 -9.00
N LYS A 432 31.65 -28.95 -9.95
CA LYS A 432 32.37 -29.92 -10.79
C LYS A 432 33.42 -29.22 -11.67
N ALA A 433 33.09 -28.09 -12.29
CA ALA A 433 34.01 -27.31 -13.11
C ALA A 433 35.18 -26.70 -12.30
N SER A 434 34.92 -26.24 -11.07
CA SER A 434 35.97 -25.76 -10.17
C SER A 434 36.85 -26.90 -9.61
N ALA A 435 36.32 -28.12 -9.51
CA ALA A 435 37.06 -29.29 -9.04
C ALA A 435 37.91 -29.95 -10.14
N SER A 436 37.58 -29.74 -11.41
CA SER A 436 38.31 -30.30 -12.56
C SER A 436 39.51 -29.47 -13.04
N GLY A 437 39.84 -28.35 -12.38
CA GLY A 437 41.08 -27.60 -12.64
C GLY A 437 41.28 -27.17 -14.11
N ALA A 438 40.21 -26.82 -14.83
CA ALA A 438 40.33 -26.31 -16.20
C ALA A 438 40.56 -24.80 -16.17
N ASP A 439 41.83 -24.40 -16.05
CA ASP A 439 42.28 -23.09 -16.52
C ASP A 439 41.98 -23.00 -18.03
N PRO A 440 41.37 -21.89 -18.53
CA PRO A 440 41.22 -21.70 -19.96
C PRO A 440 42.56 -21.21 -20.54
N GLU A 441 43.48 -22.12 -20.80
CA GLU A 441 44.65 -21.84 -21.65
C GLU A 441 44.38 -22.28 -23.09
N GLY A 442 44.60 -21.37 -24.04
CA GLY A 442 44.80 -21.73 -25.45
C GLY A 442 44.30 -20.74 -26.50
N GLY A 443 44.81 -19.50 -26.49
CA GLY A 443 44.59 -18.54 -27.58
C GLY A 443 45.71 -17.51 -27.64
N ALA A 444 46.77 -17.85 -28.37
CA ALA A 444 47.96 -17.03 -28.56
C ALA A 444 47.67 -15.64 -29.14
N GLY A 445 48.27 -14.62 -28.54
CA GLY A 445 48.33 -13.25 -29.03
C GLY A 445 49.38 -12.48 -28.24
N SER A 446 50.61 -12.51 -28.73
CA SER A 446 51.74 -11.76 -28.20
C SER A 446 51.47 -10.25 -28.24
N ASP A 447 51.59 -9.55 -27.11
CA ASP A 447 52.30 -8.28 -27.14
C ASP A 447 52.90 -7.91 -25.77
N ARG A 448 54.10 -7.35 -25.83
CA ARG A 448 54.92 -6.90 -24.70
C ARG A 448 54.39 -5.56 -24.19
N GLY A 449 54.37 -5.35 -22.86
CA GLY A 449 54.29 -3.97 -22.36
C GLY A 449 54.00 -3.78 -20.87
N LYS A 450 55.07 -3.61 -20.09
CA LYS A 450 55.24 -2.78 -18.87
C LYS A 450 54.17 -2.86 -17.76
N GLY A 451 54.62 -3.33 -16.59
CA GLY A 451 53.80 -3.42 -15.39
C GLY A 451 53.73 -2.18 -14.51
N SER A 452 52.93 -2.29 -13.44
CA SER A 452 53.18 -1.70 -12.13
C SER A 452 52.29 -2.38 -11.09
N LYS A 453 52.91 -2.94 -10.05
CA LYS A 453 52.28 -3.53 -8.87
C LYS A 453 51.57 -2.44 -8.06
N GLN A 454 50.39 -2.74 -7.51
CA GLN A 454 49.96 -2.13 -6.24
C GLN A 454 49.22 -3.14 -5.37
N GLN A 455 49.67 -3.23 -4.13
CA GLN A 455 49.45 -4.28 -3.14
C GLN A 455 48.08 -4.19 -2.45
N THR A 456 47.46 -5.34 -2.21
CA THR A 456 46.37 -5.51 -1.24
C THR A 456 46.92 -5.62 0.18
N ALA A 457 46.30 -4.89 1.10
CA ALA A 457 46.66 -4.79 2.52
C ALA A 457 46.31 -6.07 3.30
N GLY A 458 47.22 -6.43 4.22
CA GLY A 458 47.33 -7.73 4.85
C GLY A 458 46.33 -8.05 5.97
N SER A 459 45.98 -9.33 6.01
CA SER A 459 45.38 -10.04 7.14
C SER A 459 46.39 -10.21 8.28
N ARG A 460 46.10 -9.62 9.45
CA ARG A 460 46.86 -9.82 10.70
C ARG A 460 46.46 -11.14 11.34
N ARG A 461 47.34 -12.13 11.23
CA ARG A 461 47.28 -13.41 11.96
C ARG A 461 48.03 -13.25 13.29
N ASN A 462 47.31 -13.38 14.40
CA ASN A 462 47.86 -13.29 15.75
C ASN A 462 48.56 -14.61 16.10
N LYS A 463 49.88 -14.58 16.36
CA LYS A 463 50.68 -15.72 16.86
C LYS A 463 50.94 -15.52 18.36
N LYS A 464 50.59 -16.53 19.14
CA LYS A 464 51.00 -16.73 20.53
C LYS A 464 52.52 -16.93 20.64
N ALA A 465 53.09 -16.31 21.68
CA ALA A 465 54.28 -16.66 22.46
C ALA A 465 54.24 -15.68 23.66
N LYS A 466 54.60 -15.98 24.90
CA LYS A 466 55.08 -17.18 25.58
C LYS A 466 54.88 -16.89 27.08
#